data_AF-B3SEZ8-F1
#
_entry.id   AF-B3SEZ8-F1
#
_cell.length_a   1.000
_cell.length_b   1.000
_cell.length_c   1.000
_cell.angle_alpha   90.00
_cell.angle_beta   90.00
_cell.angle_gamma   90.00
#
_symmetry.space_group_name_H-M   'P 1'
#
loop_
_entity.id
_entity.type
_entity.pdbx_description
1 polymer ?
#
loop_
_entity_poly.entity_id
_entity_poly.type
_entity_poly.pdbx_seq_one_letter_code
_entity_poly.pdbx_strand_id
1 'polypeptide(L)'
;VQIYGMTCESCPEHLNKVIQQMEEVYYAKFTLADQMGHIVYNSHLLTIGDILYAIDECGFEARFLNQQMKDNSLVQLYIEGMSCASCVAKIENQVNKLDGVHSTAVTLLSKKGVVEFDETKITNVEIAKQVEKLGFDVEVKEIFDNYQYAELQVFYM
;
A
#
# COMPACT_ATOMS: atom_id res chain seq x y z
N VAL A 1 -32.60 16.32 22.06
CA VAL A 1 -31.24 16.06 22.59
C VAL A 1 -30.45 15.41 21.47
N GLN A 2 -29.60 16.18 20.79
CA GLN A 2 -28.75 15.66 19.71
C GLN A 2 -27.52 15.02 20.36
N ILE A 3 -27.26 13.76 20.04
CA ILE A 3 -26.14 13.01 20.58
C ILE A 3 -24.94 13.27 19.65
N TYR A 4 -23.97 14.02 20.15
CA TYR A 4 -22.66 14.22 19.52
C TYR A 4 -21.85 12.93 19.64
N GLY A 5 -21.48 12.34 18.51
CA GLY A 5 -20.53 11.24 18.43
C GLY A 5 -20.96 10.16 17.44
N MET A 6 -20.30 10.12 16.27
CA MET A 6 -19.60 8.94 15.71
C MET A 6 -19.34 9.15 14.21
N THR A 7 -18.05 9.38 13.91
CA THR A 7 -17.35 9.21 12.62
C THR A 7 -17.99 9.75 11.34
N CYS A 8 -17.36 10.79 10.78
CA CYS A 8 -17.49 11.13 9.36
C CYS A 8 -17.18 9.86 8.53
N GLU A 9 -18.19 9.27 7.91
CA GLU A 9 -18.08 8.08 7.06
C GLU A 9 -17.16 8.34 5.84
N SER A 10 -16.84 9.60 5.56
CA SER A 10 -15.99 10.08 4.46
C SER A 10 -14.55 10.43 4.89
N CYS A 11 -14.00 9.78 5.93
CA CYS A 11 -12.59 9.99 6.29
C CYS A 11 -11.64 9.19 5.37
N PRO A 12 -10.59 9.79 4.77
CA PRO A 12 -9.59 9.07 3.96
C PRO A 12 -8.89 7.92 4.69
N GLU A 13 -8.82 7.98 6.03
CA GLU A 13 -8.31 6.88 6.85
C GLU A 13 -9.26 5.66 6.84
N HIS A 14 -10.57 5.90 6.74
CA HIS A 14 -11.56 4.82 6.61
C HIS A 14 -11.39 4.11 5.26
N LEU A 15 -11.26 4.87 4.17
CA LEU A 15 -11.02 4.33 2.83
C LEU A 15 -9.74 3.47 2.79
N ASN A 16 -8.63 4.01 3.30
CA ASN A 16 -7.37 3.27 3.40
C ASN A 16 -7.56 1.96 4.18
N LYS A 17 -8.32 1.99 5.27
CA LYS A 17 -8.56 0.80 6.09
C LYS A 17 -9.40 -0.25 5.36
N VAL A 18 -10.50 0.15 4.72
CA VAL A 18 -11.40 -0.78 4.04
C VAL A 18 -10.68 -1.47 2.88
N ILE A 19 -10.08 -0.69 1.98
CA ILE A 19 -9.43 -1.25 0.78
C ILE A 19 -8.22 -2.10 1.14
N GLN A 20 -7.42 -1.70 2.14
CA GLN A 20 -6.26 -2.49 2.60
C GLN A 20 -6.66 -3.80 3.31
N GLN A 21 -7.91 -3.94 3.76
CA GLN A 21 -8.47 -5.14 4.39
C GLN A 21 -9.20 -6.06 3.39
N MET A 22 -9.38 -5.65 2.14
CA MET A 22 -9.96 -6.50 1.12
C MET A 22 -9.05 -7.71 0.86
N GLU A 23 -9.67 -8.88 0.73
CA GLU A 23 -8.99 -10.09 0.26
C GLU A 23 -8.39 -9.80 -1.13
N GLU A 24 -7.18 -10.29 -1.39
CA GLU A 24 -6.44 -10.06 -2.65
C GLU A 24 -5.94 -8.63 -2.91
N VAL A 25 -6.15 -7.68 -1.99
CA VAL A 25 -5.43 -6.40 -1.97
C VAL A 25 -4.17 -6.54 -1.11
N TYR A 26 -3.01 -6.55 -1.77
CA TYR A 26 -1.71 -6.63 -1.11
C TYR A 26 -1.33 -5.29 -0.49
N TYR A 27 -1.66 -4.20 -1.17
CA TYR A 27 -1.38 -2.85 -0.71
C TYR A 27 -2.41 -1.84 -1.22
N ALA A 28 -2.80 -0.90 -0.37
CA ALA A 28 -3.54 0.27 -0.79
C ALA A 28 -3.10 1.50 0.01
N LYS A 29 -2.83 2.60 -0.70
CA LYS A 29 -2.55 3.91 -0.11
C LYS A 29 -3.24 5.00 -0.90
N PHE A 30 -4.11 5.70 -0.20
CA PHE A 30 -4.84 6.86 -0.69
C PHE A 30 -4.33 8.10 0.01
N THR A 31 -3.90 9.08 -0.77
CA THR A 31 -3.28 10.32 -0.29
C THR A 31 -4.17 11.50 -0.64
N LEU A 32 -4.56 12.25 0.39
CA LEU A 32 -5.34 13.48 0.25
C LEU A 32 -4.61 14.58 -0.54
N ALA A 33 -3.30 14.72 -0.34
CA ALA A 33 -2.50 15.81 -0.90
C ALA A 33 -2.58 15.87 -2.43
N ASP A 34 -2.50 14.70 -3.07
CA ASP A 34 -2.50 14.59 -4.53
C ASP A 34 -3.81 14.00 -5.08
N GLN A 35 -4.77 13.65 -4.21
CA GLN A 35 -6.01 12.97 -4.57
C GLN A 35 -5.79 11.65 -5.34
N MET A 36 -4.71 10.95 -4.99
CA MET A 36 -4.29 9.71 -5.66
C MET A 36 -4.38 8.51 -4.74
N GLY A 37 -4.87 7.40 -5.29
CA GLY A 37 -4.88 6.07 -4.72
C GLY A 37 -3.93 5.17 -5.50
N HIS A 38 -3.03 4.50 -4.79
CA HIS A 38 -2.13 3.51 -5.33
C HIS A 38 -2.48 2.15 -4.76
N ILE A 39 -2.76 1.19 -5.64
CA ILE A 39 -3.26 -0.13 -5.22
C ILE A 39 -2.45 -1.21 -5.91
N VAL A 40 -2.07 -2.21 -5.11
CA VAL A 40 -1.43 -3.43 -5.56
C VAL A 40 -2.32 -4.60 -5.19
N TYR A 41 -2.73 -5.36 -6.19
CA TYR A 41 -3.72 -6.41 -6.02
C TYR A 41 -3.48 -7.58 -6.98
N ASN A 42 -4.14 -8.70 -6.67
CA ASN A 42 -4.16 -9.86 -7.53
C ASN A 42 -5.18 -9.69 -8.67
N SER A 43 -4.69 -9.40 -9.86
CA SER A 43 -5.56 -9.20 -11.03
C SER A 43 -6.29 -10.45 -11.53
N HIS A 44 -5.90 -11.64 -11.06
CA HIS A 44 -6.58 -12.89 -11.41
C HIS A 44 -7.81 -13.16 -10.54
N LEU A 45 -7.89 -12.55 -9.35
CA LEU A 45 -8.94 -12.80 -8.37
C LEU A 45 -9.78 -11.56 -8.03
N LEU A 46 -9.22 -10.36 -8.26
CA LEU A 46 -9.90 -9.09 -8.00
C LEU A 46 -9.75 -8.19 -9.23
N THR A 47 -10.85 -7.56 -9.67
CA THR A 47 -10.81 -6.62 -10.79
C THR A 47 -10.78 -5.17 -10.29
N ILE A 48 -10.34 -4.26 -11.16
CA ILE A 48 -10.38 -2.82 -10.83
C ILE A 48 -11.81 -2.34 -10.60
N GLY A 49 -12.81 -2.96 -11.24
CA GLY A 49 -14.22 -2.64 -11.04
C GLY A 49 -14.70 -2.96 -9.63
N ASP A 50 -14.27 -4.09 -9.07
CA ASP A 50 -14.60 -4.49 -7.69
C ASP A 50 -13.99 -3.50 -6.68
N ILE A 51 -12.77 -3.05 -6.94
CA ILE A 51 -12.09 -2.04 -6.13
C ILE A 51 -12.82 -0.70 -6.20
N LEU A 52 -13.17 -0.23 -7.40
CA LEU A 52 -13.92 1.02 -7.57
C LEU A 52 -15.29 0.96 -6.88
N TYR A 53 -15.99 -0.18 -6.97
CA TYR A 53 -17.24 -0.40 -6.25
C TYR A 53 -17.05 -0.32 -4.74
N ALA A 54 -16.00 -0.95 -4.19
CA ALA A 54 -15.70 -0.85 -2.76
C ALA A 54 -15.40 0.59 -2.31
N ILE A 55 -14.77 1.40 -3.16
CA ILE A 55 -14.51 2.82 -2.88
C ILE A 55 -15.82 3.63 -2.88
N ASP A 56 -16.73 3.36 -3.82
CA ASP A 56 -18.07 3.98 -3.90
C ASP A 56 -18.92 3.68 -2.66
N GLU A 57 -18.90 2.43 -2.19
CA GLU A 57 -19.59 2.01 -0.95
C GLU A 57 -19.01 2.66 0.31
N CYS A 58 -17.75 3.14 0.26
CA CYS A 58 -17.14 3.97 1.31
C CYS A 58 -17.55 5.45 1.21
N GLY A 59 -18.39 5.83 0.25
CA GLY A 59 -18.85 7.20 0.03
C GLY A 59 -17.84 8.09 -0.70
N PHE A 60 -16.90 7.51 -1.45
CA PHE A 60 -15.94 8.26 -2.26
C PHE A 60 -16.10 7.92 -3.74
N GLU A 61 -15.97 8.92 -4.60
CA GLU A 61 -15.87 8.66 -6.03
C GLU A 61 -14.41 8.42 -6.40
N ALA A 62 -14.12 7.36 -7.16
CA ALA A 62 -12.80 7.09 -7.70
C ALA A 62 -12.83 6.88 -9.20
N ARG A 63 -11.78 7.36 -9.87
CA ARG A 63 -11.56 7.17 -11.30
C ARG A 63 -10.27 6.43 -11.52
N PHE A 64 -10.35 5.35 -12.30
CA PHE A 64 -9.18 4.66 -12.78
C PHE A 64 -8.35 5.53 -13.75
N LEU A 65 -7.05 5.64 -13.48
CA LEU A 65 -6.10 6.39 -14.29
C LEU A 65 -5.24 5.47 -15.15
N ASN A 66 -4.60 4.48 -14.55
CA ASN A 66 -3.63 3.62 -15.22
C ASN A 66 -3.43 2.27 -14.51
N GLN A 67 -3.12 1.23 -15.28
CA GLN A 67 -2.87 -0.14 -14.82
C GLN A 67 -1.67 -0.69 -15.56
N GLN A 68 -0.67 -1.14 -14.81
CA GLN A 68 0.54 -1.70 -15.39
C GLN A 68 0.76 -3.11 -14.83
N MET A 69 0.95 -4.06 -15.75
CA MET A 69 1.65 -5.30 -15.43
C MET A 69 3.13 -4.99 -15.39
N LYS A 70 3.79 -5.36 -14.30
CA LYS A 70 5.24 -5.22 -14.18
C LYS A 70 5.84 -6.61 -14.03
N ASP A 71 6.97 -6.81 -14.68
CA ASP A 71 7.76 -8.05 -14.67
C ASP A 71 8.69 -8.11 -13.45
N ASN A 72 8.34 -7.36 -12.41
CA ASN A 72 9.08 -7.25 -11.17
C ASN A 72 8.42 -8.13 -10.12
N SER A 73 9.16 -8.42 -9.05
CA SER A 73 8.62 -9.15 -7.91
C SER A 73 8.15 -8.19 -6.83
N LEU A 74 7.06 -8.57 -6.16
CA LEU A 74 6.56 -7.86 -5.00
C LEU A 74 6.84 -8.68 -3.75
N VAL A 75 7.39 -8.05 -2.72
CA VAL A 75 7.47 -8.65 -1.40
C VAL A 75 6.64 -7.86 -0.41
N GLN A 76 5.80 -8.57 0.36
CA GLN A 76 5.16 -8.04 1.55
C GLN A 76 6.02 -8.34 2.78
N LEU A 77 6.30 -7.28 3.51
CA LEU A 77 7.05 -7.24 4.75
C LEU A 77 6.09 -6.91 5.89
N TYR A 78 6.30 -7.54 7.04
CA TYR A 78 5.68 -7.13 8.29
C TYR A 78 6.74 -6.43 9.14
N ILE A 79 6.51 -5.19 9.52
CA ILE A 79 7.52 -4.30 10.12
C ILE A 79 7.05 -3.86 11.51
N GLU A 80 7.83 -4.16 12.53
CA GLU A 80 7.60 -3.74 13.91
C GLU A 80 8.55 -2.60 14.35
N GLY A 81 8.24 -1.97 15.48
CA GLY A 81 9.01 -0.83 15.99
C GLY A 81 8.69 0.52 15.32
N MET A 82 7.82 0.56 14.32
CA MET A 82 7.29 1.82 13.78
C MET A 82 6.26 2.43 14.75
N SER A 83 6.46 3.69 15.15
CA SER A 83 5.56 4.40 16.07
C SER A 83 5.05 5.75 15.52
N CYS A 84 5.57 6.20 14.38
CA CYS A 84 5.23 7.50 13.81
C CYS A 84 5.35 7.49 12.29
N ALA A 85 4.64 8.41 11.61
CA ALA A 85 4.74 8.64 10.17
C ALA A 85 6.17 8.93 9.70
N SER A 86 7.01 9.54 10.56
CA SER A 86 8.43 9.76 10.24
C SER A 86 9.23 8.45 10.11
N CYS A 87 8.86 7.39 10.85
CA CYS A 87 9.48 6.08 10.71
C CYS A 87 9.13 5.45 9.35
N VAL A 88 7.86 5.54 8.96
CA VAL A 88 7.35 5.09 7.65
C VAL A 88 8.12 5.77 6.53
N ALA A 89 8.18 7.11 6.55
CA ALA A 89 8.89 7.89 5.54
C ALA A 89 10.40 7.57 5.52
N LYS A 90 11.03 7.31 6.67
CA LYS A 90 12.44 6.91 6.75
C LYS A 90 12.68 5.58 6.05
N ILE A 91 11.81 4.59 6.26
CA ILE A 91 11.91 3.27 5.63
C ILE A 91 11.70 3.41 4.12
N GLU A 92 10.58 4.01 3.69
CA GLU A 92 10.26 4.21 2.27
C GLU A 92 11.43 4.91 1.54
N ASN A 93 11.95 6.00 2.09
CA ASN A 93 13.03 6.76 1.47
C ASN A 93 14.38 6.03 1.41
N GLN A 94 14.67 5.11 2.34
CA GLN A 94 15.94 4.39 2.37
C GLN A 94 15.88 3.13 1.52
N VAL A 95 14.74 2.43 1.51
CA VAL A 95 14.54 1.23 0.70
C VAL A 95 14.39 1.61 -0.78
N ASN A 96 13.69 2.71 -1.11
CA ASN A 96 13.59 3.22 -2.49
C ASN A 96 14.93 3.66 -3.11
N LYS A 97 16.00 3.78 -2.32
CA LYS A 97 17.35 4.12 -2.83
C LYS A 97 18.21 2.90 -3.14
N LEU A 98 17.75 1.70 -2.78
CA LEU A 98 18.45 0.47 -3.09
C LEU A 98 18.40 0.22 -4.61
N ASP A 99 19.53 -0.16 -5.19
CA ASP A 99 19.56 -0.54 -6.60
C ASP A 99 18.73 -1.82 -6.79
N GLY A 100 17.83 -1.79 -7.77
CA GLY A 100 16.84 -2.85 -8.00
C GLY A 100 15.50 -2.64 -7.29
N VAL A 101 15.33 -1.67 -6.38
CA VAL A 101 14.01 -1.32 -5.85
C VAL A 101 13.35 -0.28 -6.75
N HIS A 102 12.11 -0.54 -7.16
CA HIS A 102 11.33 0.38 -7.99
C HIS A 102 10.34 1.20 -7.17
N SER A 103 9.73 0.59 -6.16
CA SER A 103 8.74 1.27 -5.31
C SER A 103 8.70 0.59 -3.94
N THR A 104 8.46 1.40 -2.91
CA THR A 104 8.31 0.96 -1.53
C THR A 104 7.19 1.77 -0.93
N ALA A 105 6.28 1.06 -0.29
CA ALA A 105 5.08 1.64 0.27
C ALA A 105 4.81 0.97 1.62
N VAL A 106 4.74 1.77 2.69
CA VAL A 106 4.64 1.26 4.07
C VAL A 106 3.45 1.88 4.77
N THR A 107 2.72 1.06 5.54
CA THR A 107 1.50 1.45 6.24
C THR A 107 1.61 1.17 7.73
N LEU A 108 1.56 2.23 8.54
CA LEU A 108 1.68 2.16 10.01
C LEU A 108 0.53 1.36 10.65
N LEU A 109 -0.71 1.56 10.17
CA LEU A 109 -1.92 0.96 10.73
C LEU A 109 -1.90 -0.58 10.66
N SER A 110 -1.45 -1.13 9.54
CA SER A 110 -1.36 -2.57 9.31
C SER A 110 0.00 -3.16 9.65
N LYS A 111 1.00 -2.33 9.96
CA LYS A 111 2.41 -2.71 10.11
C LYS A 111 2.96 -3.44 8.87
N LYS A 112 2.40 -3.18 7.70
CA LYS A 112 2.81 -3.81 6.44
C LYS A 112 3.68 -2.86 5.63
N GLY A 113 4.70 -3.42 4.98
CA GLY A 113 5.46 -2.78 3.92
C GLY A 113 5.36 -3.61 2.65
N VAL A 114 5.23 -2.97 1.51
CA VAL A 114 5.24 -3.64 0.22
C VAL A 114 6.35 -3.02 -0.62
N VAL A 115 7.23 -3.87 -1.11
CA VAL A 115 8.39 -3.47 -1.89
C VAL A 115 8.33 -4.15 -3.23
N GLU A 116 8.37 -3.35 -4.28
CA GLU A 116 8.54 -3.78 -5.65
C GLU A 116 10.03 -3.74 -6.00
N PHE A 117 10.56 -4.85 -6.49
CA PHE A 117 11.97 -4.98 -6.78
C PHE A 117 12.27 -5.94 -7.94
N ASP A 118 13.44 -5.73 -8.55
CA ASP A 118 14.02 -6.57 -9.58
C ASP A 118 14.87 -7.68 -8.92
N GLU A 119 14.37 -8.92 -8.95
CA GLU A 119 15.03 -10.10 -8.37
C GLU A 119 16.41 -10.37 -8.96
N THR A 120 16.71 -9.86 -10.16
CA THR A 120 18.03 -10.02 -10.77
C THR A 120 19.09 -9.11 -10.14
N LYS A 121 18.66 -8.09 -9.40
CA LYS A 121 19.53 -7.07 -8.79
C LYS A 121 19.56 -7.12 -7.27
N ILE A 122 18.43 -7.41 -6.63
CA ILE A 122 18.31 -7.41 -5.18
C ILE A 122 17.37 -8.52 -4.71
N THR A 123 17.68 -9.10 -3.55
CA THR A 123 16.82 -10.09 -2.92
C THR A 123 15.90 -9.47 -1.87
N ASN A 124 14.73 -10.07 -1.66
CA ASN A 124 13.85 -9.75 -0.55
C ASN A 124 14.56 -9.77 0.83
N VAL A 125 15.51 -10.68 1.03
CA VAL A 125 16.33 -10.77 2.26
C VAL A 125 17.22 -9.54 2.43
N GLU A 126 17.82 -9.03 1.35
CA GLU A 126 18.62 -7.81 1.40
C GLU A 126 17.77 -6.57 1.68
N ILE A 127 16.57 -6.50 1.11
CA ILE A 127 15.58 -5.47 1.41
C ILE A 127 15.22 -5.50 2.91
N ALA A 128 14.89 -6.68 3.45
CA ALA A 128 14.58 -6.84 4.87
C ALA A 128 15.76 -6.40 5.75
N LYS A 129 16.98 -6.86 5.45
CA LYS A 129 18.20 -6.44 6.16
C LYS A 129 18.40 -4.93 6.15
N GLN A 130 18.00 -4.24 5.09
CA GLN A 130 18.08 -2.78 5.07
C GLN A 130 17.11 -2.16 6.07
N VAL A 131 15.90 -2.70 6.19
CA VAL A 131 14.93 -2.26 7.21
C VAL A 131 15.46 -2.53 8.63
N GLU A 132 16.07 -3.71 8.87
CA GLU A 132 16.71 -4.05 10.16
C GLU A 132 17.82 -3.07 10.52
N LYS A 133 18.67 -2.69 9.57
CA LYS A 133 19.74 -1.70 9.79
C LYS A 133 19.22 -0.32 10.19
N LEU A 134 17.97 0.01 9.86
CA LEU A 134 17.36 1.28 10.27
C LEU A 134 16.83 1.25 11.71
N GLY A 135 16.85 0.07 12.36
CA GLY A 135 16.43 -0.18 13.73
C GLY A 135 15.01 -0.72 13.87
N PHE A 136 14.46 -1.37 12.84
CA PHE A 136 13.11 -1.91 12.84
C PHE A 136 13.15 -3.42 12.65
N ASP A 137 12.38 -4.17 13.43
CA ASP A 137 12.23 -5.61 13.21
C ASP A 137 11.36 -5.84 11.97
N VAL A 138 11.76 -6.78 11.13
CA VAL A 138 11.03 -7.07 9.88
C VAL A 138 10.96 -8.56 9.63
N GLU A 139 9.82 -8.99 9.11
CA GLU A 139 9.58 -10.36 8.67
C GLU A 139 9.13 -10.34 7.21
N VAL A 140 9.77 -11.13 6.36
CA VAL A 140 9.34 -11.37 4.99
C VAL A 140 8.14 -12.31 5.03
N LYS A 141 6.98 -11.88 4.53
CA LYS A 141 5.73 -12.66 4.58
C LYS A 141 5.48 -13.40 3.28
N GLU A 142 5.19 -12.65 2.23
CA GLU A 142 4.73 -13.20 0.96
C GLU A 142 5.50 -12.55 -0.18
N ILE A 143 5.85 -13.36 -1.17
CA ILE A 143 6.39 -12.92 -2.45
C ILE A 143 5.28 -13.17 -3.46
N PHE A 144 4.92 -12.15 -4.23
CA PHE A 144 3.88 -12.26 -5.22
C PHE A 144 4.49 -12.11 -6.61
N ASP A 145 4.34 -13.16 -7.39
CA ASP A 145 4.57 -13.17 -8.83
C ASP A 145 3.24 -12.85 -9.52
N ASN A 146 3.22 -11.93 -10.49
CA ASN A 146 2.03 -11.53 -11.26
C ASN A 146 0.97 -10.67 -10.51
N TYR A 147 1.42 -9.64 -9.80
CA TYR A 147 0.51 -8.59 -9.30
C TYR A 147 0.25 -7.52 -10.36
N GLN A 148 -0.77 -6.69 -10.14
CA GLN A 148 -0.97 -5.47 -10.91
C GLN A 148 -0.97 -4.24 -10.03
N TYR A 149 -0.43 -3.16 -10.59
CA TYR A 149 -0.45 -1.84 -10.00
C TYR A 149 -1.55 -1.02 -10.67
N ALA A 150 -2.47 -0.46 -9.87
CA ALA A 150 -3.45 0.49 -10.34
C ALA A 150 -3.28 1.85 -9.66
N GLU A 151 -3.37 2.90 -10.48
CA GLU A 151 -3.48 4.28 -10.04
C GLU A 151 -4.92 4.75 -10.21
N LEU A 152 -5.47 5.29 -9.13
CA LEU A 152 -6.80 5.83 -9.04
C LEU A 152 -6.73 7.31 -8.66
N GLN A 153 -7.60 8.14 -9.21
CA GLN A 153 -7.88 9.47 -8.69
C GLN A 153 -9.10 9.37 -7.78
N VAL A 154 -8.99 9.79 -6.52
CA VAL A 154 -10.10 9.75 -5.55
C VAL A 154 -10.58 11.16 -5.25
N PHE A 155 -11.89 11.38 -5.41
CA PHE A 155 -12.54 12.64 -5.15
C PHE A 155 -13.10 12.65 -3.73
N TYR A 156 -12.58 13.57 -2.92
CA TYR A 156 -13.02 13.81 -1.55
C TYR A 156 -14.02 14.99 -1.59
N MET A 157 -15.30 14.70 -1.42
CA MET A 157 -16.38 15.71 -1.34
C MET A 157 -16.59 16.21 0.09
#